data_AF-A0A352VL45-F1
#
_entry.id   AF-A0A352VL45-F1
#
_cell.length_a   1.000
_cell.length_b   1.000
_cell.length_c   1.000
_cell.angle_alpha   90.00
_cell.angle_beta   90.00
_cell.angle_gamma   90.00
#
_symmetry.space_group_name_H-M   'P 1'
#
loop_
_entity.id
_entity.type
_entity.pdbx_description
1 polymer ?
#
loop_
_entity_poly.entity_id
_entity_poly.type
_entity_poly.pdbx_seq_one_letter_code
_entity_poly.pdbx_strand_id
1 'polypeptide(L)' 'MDLERWLQPDAGPGSISQRMSLLARTALDEFRSRPGRIRESAFQLLAADALVTYACEAALEERDPPAALRAILLRTAGDR' A
#
# COMPACT_ATOMS: atom_id res chain seq x y z
N MET A 1 7.82 -0.08 17.19
CA MET A 1 7.03 -0.22 15.96
C MET A 1 5.67 -0.70 16.41
N ASP A 2 4.65 0.15 16.31
CA ASP A 2 3.35 -0.12 16.92
C ASP A 2 2.44 -0.83 15.91
N LEU A 3 2.45 -2.17 15.97
CA LEU A 3 1.70 -3.04 15.06
C LEU A 3 0.18 -2.88 15.21
N GLU A 4 -0.30 -2.51 16.40
CA GLU A 4 -1.73 -2.33 16.66
C GLU A 4 -2.32 -1.22 15.79
N ARG A 5 -1.57 -0.12 15.57
CA ARG A 5 -1.99 0.97 14.69
C ARG A 5 -2.13 0.55 13.22
N TRP A 6 -1.37 -0.45 12.78
CA TRP A 6 -1.46 -1.01 11.42
C TRP A 6 -2.60 -2.02 11.27
N LEU A 7 -3.01 -2.67 12.36
CA LEU A 7 -4.05 -3.68 12.40
C LEU A 7 -5.45 -3.11 12.68
N GLN A 8 -5.56 -1.83 13.07
CA GLN A 8 -6.85 -1.16 13.21
C GLN A 8 -7.53 -1.12 11.84
N PRO A 9 -8.68 -1.81 11.65
CA PRO A 9 -9.45 -1.68 10.43
C PRO A 9 -10.05 -0.29 10.45
N ASP A 10 -9.38 0.66 9.81
CA ASP A 10 -9.97 1.97 9.58
C ASP A 10 -11.17 1.75 8.66
N ALA A 11 -12.37 1.75 9.26
CA ALA A 11 -13.65 1.59 8.57
C ALA A 11 -14.04 2.86 7.80
N GLY A 12 -13.03 3.57 7.28
CA GLY A 12 -13.23 4.69 6.38
C GLY A 12 -13.89 4.21 5.08
N PRO A 13 -14.64 5.10 4.40
CA PRO A 13 -15.25 4.78 3.11
C PRO A 13 -14.17 4.41 2.09
N GLY A 14 -14.27 3.21 1.51
CA GLY A 14 -13.35 2.71 0.48
C GLY A 14 -13.26 1.17 0.48
N SER A 15 -12.91 0.59 -0.68
CA SER A 15 -12.69 -0.85 -0.79
C SER A 15 -11.41 -1.27 -0.04
N ILE A 16 -11.28 -2.58 0.27
CA ILE A 16 -10.05 -3.12 0.87
C ILE A 16 -8.84 -2.82 -0.02
N SER A 17 -8.97 -2.99 -1.34
CA SER A 17 -7.91 -2.68 -2.30
C SER A 17 -7.49 -1.21 -2.25
N GLN A 18 -8.46 -0.30 -2.09
CA GLN A 18 -8.19 1.13 -1.95
C GLN A 18 -7.41 1.44 -0.66
N ARG A 19 -7.81 0.85 0.47
CA ARG A 19 -7.12 1.07 1.75
C ARG A 19 -5.69 0.52 1.73
N MET A 20 -5.51 -0.71 1.27
CA MET A 20 -4.19 -1.34 1.20
C MET A 20 -3.24 -0.58 0.26
N SER A 21 -3.74 -0.12 -0.89
CA SER A 21 -2.92 0.68 -1.81
C SER A 21 -2.57 2.08 -1.28
N LEU A 22 -3.38 2.68 -0.39
CA LEU A 22 -3.01 3.91 0.32
C LEU A 22 -1.91 3.67 1.34
N LEU A 23 -2.04 2.62 2.16
CA LEU A 23 -1.01 2.25 3.12
C LEU A 23 0.32 1.93 2.41
N ALA A 24 0.26 1.22 1.28
CA ALA A 24 1.43 0.93 0.47
C ALA A 24 2.12 2.23 -0.01
N ARG A 25 1.32 3.21 -0.46
CA ARG A 25 1.85 4.51 -0.89
C ARG A 25 2.53 5.25 0.27
N THR A 26 1.91 5.29 1.45
CA THR A 26 2.51 5.90 2.64
C THR A 26 3.85 5.26 2.99
N ALA A 27 3.93 3.92 2.99
CA ALA A 27 5.17 3.20 3.26
C ALA A 27 6.26 3.46 2.19
N LEU A 28 5.88 3.56 0.91
CA LEU A 28 6.80 3.96 -0.16
C LEU A 28 7.33 5.39 0.02
N ASP A 29 6.47 6.32 0.43
CA ASP A 29 6.86 7.71 0.65
C ASP A 29 7.78 7.83 1.89
N GLU A 30 7.50 7.07 2.96
CA GLU A 30 8.41 6.95 4.11
C GLU A 30 9.77 6.36 3.70
N PHE A 31 9.79 5.30 2.90
CA PHE A 31 11.02 4.72 2.36
C PHE A 31 11.84 5.74 1.55
N ARG A 32 11.19 6.46 0.63
CA ARG A 32 11.80 7.49 -0.22
C ARG A 32 12.35 8.67 0.58
N SER A 33 11.73 9.02 1.71
CA SER A 33 12.17 10.13 2.57
C SER A 33 13.51 9.87 3.28
N ARG A 34 14.01 8.63 3.28
CA ARG A 34 15.23 8.21 3.99
C ARG A 34 16.19 7.46 3.06
N PRO A 35 16.83 8.15 2.10
CA PRO A 35 17.74 7.53 1.15
C PRO A 35 19.00 6.97 1.84
N GLY A 36 19.51 5.84 1.34
CA GLY A 36 20.71 5.17 1.86
C GLY A 36 20.46 3.73 2.33
N ARG A 37 21.50 3.08 2.87
CA ARG A 37 21.42 1.69 3.39
C ARG A 37 20.91 1.66 4.83
N ILE A 38 19.69 2.13 5.05
CA ILE A 38 19.04 2.15 6.36
C ILE A 38 18.13 0.91 6.44
N ARG A 39 18.44 -0.02 7.35
CA ARG A 39 17.71 -1.29 7.47
C ARG A 39 16.24 -1.08 7.81
N GLU A 40 15.97 -0.09 8.65
CA GLU A 40 14.63 0.32 9.07
C GLU A 40 13.81 0.84 7.88
N SER A 41 14.45 1.52 6.93
CA SER A 41 13.79 1.95 5.69
C SER A 41 13.49 0.74 4.78
N ALA A 42 14.36 -0.27 4.73
CA ALA A 42 14.09 -1.49 3.96
C ALA A 42 12.82 -2.22 4.43
N PHE A 43 12.50 -2.17 5.73
CA PHE A 43 11.23 -2.69 6.25
C PHE A 43 10.02 -1.99 5.62
N GLN A 44 10.08 -0.67 5.41
CA GLN A 44 8.99 0.08 4.77
C GLN A 44 8.78 -0.34 3.31
N LEU A 45 9.87 -0.64 2.58
CA LEU A 45 9.76 -1.17 1.23
C LEU A 45 9.10 -2.56 1.21
N LEU A 46 9.47 -3.45 2.14
CA LEU A 46 8.84 -4.78 2.27
C LEU A 46 7.37 -4.68 2.68
N ALA A 47 7.04 -3.79 3.60
CA ALA A 47 5.67 -3.54 4.02
C ALA A 47 4.83 -3.02 2.84
N ALA A 48 5.37 -2.08 2.05
CA ALA A 48 4.72 -1.60 0.84
C ALA A 48 4.46 -2.73 -0.17
N ASP A 49 5.44 -3.59 -0.43
CA ASP A 49 5.31 -4.72 -1.35
C ASP A 49 4.18 -5.70 -0.93
N ALA A 50 4.14 -6.06 0.35
CA ALA A 50 3.09 -6.90 0.91
C ALA A 50 1.71 -6.23 0.80
N LEU A 51 1.61 -4.94 1.10
CA LEU A 51 0.37 -4.18 1.00
C LEU A 51 -0.13 -4.07 -0.45
N VAL A 52 0.76 -3.88 -1.44
CA VAL A 52 0.38 -3.91 -2.86
C VAL A 52 -0.15 -5.28 -3.25
N THR A 53 0.49 -6.35 -2.78
CA THR A 53 0.06 -7.73 -3.04
C THR A 53 -1.36 -7.97 -2.52
N TYR A 54 -1.65 -7.61 -1.27
CA TYR A 54 -3.00 -7.70 -0.69
C TYR A 54 -4.01 -6.77 -1.37
N ALA A 55 -3.58 -5.58 -1.81
CA ALA A 55 -4.45 -4.69 -2.57
C ALA A 55 -4.90 -5.34 -3.88
N CYS A 56 -3.97 -5.98 -4.59
CA CYS A 56 -4.26 -6.69 -5.84
C CYS A 56 -5.18 -7.88 -5.61
N GLU A 57 -4.97 -8.67 -4.55
CA GLU A 57 -5.86 -9.78 -4.18
C GLU A 57 -7.29 -9.28 -3.94
N ALA A 58 -7.46 -8.25 -3.11
CA ALA A 58 -8.78 -7.67 -2.84
C ALA A 58 -9.44 -7.05 -4.08
N ALA A 59 -8.66 -6.50 -5.00
CA ALA A 59 -9.16 -5.92 -6.25
C ALA A 59 -9.81 -6.95 -7.17
N LEU A 60 -9.41 -8.23 -7.07
CA LEU A 60 -10.00 -9.32 -7.87
C LEU A 60 -11.45 -9.63 -7.49
N GLU A 61 -11.87 -9.26 -6.28
CA GLU A 61 -13.24 -9.44 -5.78
C GLU A 61 -14.15 -8.23 -6.06
N GLU A 62 -13.62 -7.15 -6.64
CA GLU A 62 -14.39 -5.96 -6.95
C GLU A 62 -15.25 -6.10 -8.21
N ARG A 63 -16.21 -5.18 -8.39
CA ARG A 63 -17.12 -5.18 -9.55
C ARG A 63 -16.40 -5.03 -10.89
N ASP A 64 -15.29 -4.29 -10.92
CA ASP A 64 -14.44 -4.08 -12.10
C ASP A 64 -12.96 -4.28 -11.73
N PRO A 65 -12.48 -5.55 -11.73
CA PRO A 65 -11.10 -5.85 -11.34
C PRO A 65 -10.03 -5.16 -12.20
N PRO A 66 -10.15 -5.09 -13.54
CA PRO A 66 -9.20 -4.34 -14.37
C PRO A 66 -9.09 -2.85 -13.97
N ALA A 67 -10.20 -2.18 -13.69
CA ALA A 67 -10.18 -0.79 -13.24
C ALA A 67 -9.53 -0.64 -11.85
N ALA A 68 -9.84 -1.55 -10.91
CA ALA A 68 -9.27 -1.54 -9.57
C ALA A 68 -7.75 -1.76 -9.59
N LEU A 69 -7.26 -2.75 -10.35
CA LEU A 69 -5.82 -3.01 -10.53
C LEU A 69 -5.10 -1.81 -11.16
N ARG A 70 -5.72 -1.16 -12.17
CA ARG A 70 -5.17 0.06 -12.77
C ARG A 70 -5.07 1.20 -11.75
N ALA A 71 -6.07 1.36 -10.87
CA ALA A 71 -6.04 2.37 -9.81
C ALA A 71 -4.91 2.11 -8.81
N ILE A 72 -4.66 0.85 -8.44
CA ILE A 72 -3.53 0.46 -7.57
C ILE A 72 -2.20 0.87 -8.23
N LEU A 73 -1.98 0.48 -9.50
CA LEU A 73 -0.76 0.80 -10.24
C LEU A 73 -0.50 2.30 -10.29
N LEU A 74 -1.51 3.11 -10.63
CA LEU A 74 -1.38 4.57 -10.71
C LEU A 74 -1.03 5.18 -9.35
N ARG A 75 -1.56 4.62 -8.26
CA ARG A 75 -1.31 5.13 -6.90
C ARG A 75 0.11 4.82 -6.41
N THR A 76 0.63 3.65 -6.72
CA THR A 76 1.89 3.12 -6.15
C THR A 76 3.11 3.42 -7.02
N ALA A 77 2.95 3.59 -8.33
CA ALA A 77 4.06 3.87 -9.26
C ALA A 77 4.83 5.17 -8.95
N GLY A 78 4.24 6.11 -8.19
CA GLY A 78 4.83 7.42 -7.92
C GLY A 78 4.67 8.37 -9.12
N ASP A 79 4.63 9.68 -8.86
CA ASP A 79 4.84 10.66 -9.93
C ASP A 79 6.32 10.62 -10.29
N ARG A 80 6.63 10.39 -11.57
CA ARG A 80 8.01 10.42 -12.08
C ARG A 80 8.56 11.83 -12.12
#